data_AF-M5SIY5-F1
#
_entry.id   AF-M5SIY5-F1
#
_cell.length_a   1.000
_cell.length_b   1.000
_cell.length_c   1.000
_cell.angle_alpha   90.00
_cell.angle_beta   90.00
_cell.angle_gamma   90.00
#
_symmetry.space_group_name_H-M   'P 1'
#
loop_
_entity.id
_entity.type
_entity.pdbx_description
1 polymer ?
#
loop_
_entity_poly.entity_id
_entity_poly.type
_entity_poly.pdbx_seq_one_letter_code
_entity_poly.pdbx_strand_id
1 'polypeptide(L)'
;MELATDKSNPTPVRVQRVSVLGKGRAASAELVDAHWADGTTTRCVEKVFAPGRLTRLIYRIAFAAPFAYRSNRHAIQASFYRRRVVAGLLLRAGSDVRVAKPLYVRFDRPRQAWVLAAEWIEGRGPIVKGNDSDEMSQLVDTMRQLEDRLVGWGMHGSGWQVSPRALVSTANLLLRDRPRLRLHDGSNSQAGPDGELLGRDRIEPTIIDLESGIPAVLVLRYLVLAWKQGSVFPFDDLDSNLLLRGVPSVEKDLRQDVERLVSHTSAWKDTEIAPFRKPWRWASADRRALYRKEIIGRWSLERTIDDATESRLANDKLWWLGFWMIGLLPILGRLIQKMVGSERVRRQAVRLVSDSRFRRSAMRCHRDRETRRWQELGRVSRDFQQSLLRFQLNSFLAVCLPSAWHRFVTDARVRTLRQRRALAILTSRHHQSRSARRLFHRAVRRWESRRWRDISTGGQLRTEFDEPSVGVYARGMAKHLAIKTLSPVVSMLKLNGMAASLSGGSWWYAAAPFLILPALRTMVTSQSAWASRHDGTPHTQALVIGAIPTLGSLAFVIQMFNSHPAVSEFLLREAAGRVGRHLPIYGGPDSRTEHAFVNGMDWGIKMVRRFSPRRENLAAPTEVETSHQKAA
;
A
#
# COMPACT_ATOMS: atom_id res chain seq x y z
N MET A 1 18.09 19.43 27.55
CA MET A 1 16.71 19.93 27.57
C MET A 1 15.81 18.81 27.03
N GLU A 2 14.98 18.18 27.85
CA GLU A 2 13.93 17.32 27.30
C GLU A 2 13.08 18.19 26.37
N LEU A 3 13.16 17.94 25.07
CA LEU A 3 12.23 18.49 24.09
C LEU A 3 10.84 18.11 24.59
N ALA A 4 10.17 19.03 25.27
CA ALA A 4 8.86 18.81 25.87
C ALA A 4 7.93 18.28 24.77
N THR A 5 7.76 16.95 24.75
CA THR A 5 6.55 16.34 24.26
C THR A 5 5.45 17.05 25.02
N ASP A 6 4.46 17.56 24.28
CA ASP A 6 3.27 18.08 24.90
C ASP A 6 2.86 17.05 25.96
N LYS A 7 2.97 17.40 27.26
CA LYS A 7 2.82 16.43 28.38
C LYS A 7 1.44 15.76 28.34
N SER A 8 0.55 16.25 27.49
CA SER A 8 -0.78 15.70 27.23
C SER A 8 -0.84 14.47 26.32
N ASN A 9 0.23 14.08 25.61
CA ASN A 9 0.22 12.88 24.77
C ASN A 9 1.00 11.73 25.42
N PRO A 10 0.32 10.69 25.93
CA PRO A 10 0.99 9.57 26.59
C PRO A 10 1.87 8.85 25.56
N THR A 11 3.12 8.54 25.93
CA THR A 11 4.04 7.79 25.06
C THR A 11 4.31 6.42 25.69
N PRO A 12 4.19 5.31 24.94
CA PRO A 12 4.47 4.00 25.50
C PRO A 12 5.95 3.87 25.86
N VAL A 13 6.22 3.14 26.95
CA VAL A 13 7.58 2.82 27.42
C VAL A 13 8.26 1.88 26.43
N ARG A 14 7.51 0.92 25.88
CA ARG A 14 7.99 -0.08 24.94
C ARG A 14 6.94 -0.39 23.89
N VAL A 15 7.37 -0.59 22.65
CA VAL A 15 6.51 -1.03 21.56
C VAL A 15 7.08 -2.32 20.96
N GLN A 16 6.27 -3.36 20.90
CA GLN A 16 6.61 -4.64 20.28
C GLN A 16 5.80 -4.84 19.00
N ARG A 17 6.50 -4.99 17.86
CA ARG A 17 5.85 -5.25 16.58
C ARG A 17 5.34 -6.69 16.51
N VAL A 18 4.04 -6.84 16.28
CA VAL A 18 3.36 -8.13 16.07
C VAL A 18 3.43 -8.52 14.60
N SER A 19 2.95 -7.66 13.70
CA SER A 19 2.88 -7.95 12.27
C SER A 19 2.89 -6.68 11.41
N VAL A 20 3.09 -6.82 10.10
CA VAL A 20 2.94 -5.71 9.14
C VAL A 20 1.63 -5.92 8.40
N LEU A 21 0.68 -5.00 8.59
CA LEU A 21 -0.65 -5.06 7.99
C LEU A 21 -0.61 -4.62 6.52
N GLY A 22 0.16 -3.57 6.23
CA GLY A 22 0.23 -3.00 4.89
C GLY A 22 1.41 -2.06 4.69
N LYS A 23 1.80 -1.90 3.42
CA LYS A 23 2.81 -0.90 3.02
C LYS A 23 2.16 0.06 2.04
N GLY A 24 1.77 1.22 2.55
CA GLY A 24 1.34 2.34 1.74
C GLY A 24 2.54 3.05 1.09
N ARG A 25 2.26 4.08 0.31
CA ARG A 25 3.29 4.87 -0.40
C ARG A 25 4.07 5.80 0.53
N ALA A 26 3.39 6.31 1.55
CA ALA A 26 3.94 7.26 2.51
C ALA A 26 4.35 6.60 3.84
N ALA A 27 3.67 5.52 4.23
CA ALA A 27 3.89 4.86 5.51
C ALA A 27 3.64 3.35 5.43
N SER A 28 4.23 2.60 6.37
CA SER A 28 3.82 1.23 6.68
C SER A 28 2.85 1.22 7.86
N ALA A 29 1.82 0.38 7.78
CA ALA A 29 0.92 0.09 8.90
C ALA A 29 1.39 -1.19 9.58
N GLU A 30 1.72 -1.08 10.85
CA GLU A 30 2.30 -2.16 11.67
C GLU A 30 1.37 -2.41 12.87
N LEU A 31 0.94 -3.65 13.06
CA LEU A 31 0.23 -4.05 14.27
C LEU A 31 1.25 -4.21 15.39
N VAL A 32 1.03 -3.53 16.50
CA VAL A 32 1.96 -3.52 17.64
C VAL A 32 1.22 -3.69 18.95
N ASP A 33 1.93 -4.24 19.92
CA ASP A 33 1.55 -4.22 21.33
C ASP A 33 2.36 -3.11 22.01
N ALA A 34 1.67 -2.06 22.49
CA ALA A 34 2.27 -0.90 23.14
C ALA A 34 2.13 -1.05 24.66
N HIS A 35 3.26 -1.03 25.38
CA HIS A 35 3.33 -1.17 26.83
C HIS A 35 3.49 0.20 27.48
N TRP A 36 2.63 0.49 28.44
CA TRP A 36 2.55 1.77 29.13
C TRP A 36 3.24 1.73 30.49
N ALA A 37 3.45 2.92 31.10
CA ALA A 37 4.12 3.04 32.39
C ALA A 37 3.31 2.46 33.56
N ASP A 38 1.98 2.38 33.41
CA ASP A 38 1.04 1.78 34.36
C ASP A 38 0.98 0.24 34.26
N GLY A 39 1.82 -0.37 33.41
CA GLY A 39 1.85 -1.82 33.18
C GLY A 39 0.80 -2.34 32.18
N THR A 40 -0.12 -1.48 31.72
CA THR A 40 -1.11 -1.89 30.72
C THR A 40 -0.48 -2.11 29.35
N THR A 41 -1.11 -2.97 28.54
CA THR A 41 -0.68 -3.22 27.16
C THR A 41 -1.86 -3.01 26.22
N THR A 42 -1.68 -2.16 25.21
CA THR A 42 -2.71 -1.87 24.21
C THR A 42 -2.26 -2.33 22.83
N ARG A 43 -3.09 -3.16 22.20
CA ARG A 43 -2.91 -3.52 20.78
C ARG A 43 -3.39 -2.38 19.89
N CYS A 44 -2.50 -1.87 19.04
CA CYS A 44 -2.79 -0.73 18.18
C CYS A 44 -2.06 -0.82 16.84
N VAL A 45 -2.40 0.09 15.92
CA VAL A 45 -1.74 0.20 14.63
C VAL A 45 -0.81 1.40 14.62
N GLU A 46 0.47 1.16 14.41
CA GLU A 46 1.45 2.20 14.15
C GLU A 46 1.60 2.44 12.65
N LYS A 47 1.32 3.68 12.23
CA LYS A 47 1.63 4.18 10.90
C LYS A 47 2.99 4.87 10.91
N VAL A 48 3.99 4.21 10.33
CA VAL A 48 5.38 4.66 10.32
C VAL A 48 5.70 5.40 9.03
N PHE A 49 5.92 6.72 9.10
CA PHE A 49 6.08 7.59 7.92
C PHE A 49 7.50 7.55 7.33
N ALA A 50 7.86 6.40 6.77
CA ALA A 50 9.12 6.16 6.08
C ALA A 50 8.92 5.99 4.55
N PRO A 51 8.56 7.07 3.82
CA PRO A 51 8.22 7.00 2.40
C PRO A 51 9.36 6.49 1.52
N GLY A 52 8.98 5.82 0.42
CA GLY A 52 9.88 5.41 -0.64
C GLY A 52 10.56 6.58 -1.37
N ARG A 53 11.47 6.27 -2.31
CA ARG A 53 12.15 7.31 -3.12
C ARG A 53 11.18 8.13 -3.97
N LEU A 54 10.21 7.47 -4.62
CA LEU A 54 9.23 8.13 -5.48
C LEU A 54 8.37 9.14 -4.72
N THR A 55 7.75 8.75 -3.61
CA THR A 55 6.94 9.66 -2.77
C THR A 55 7.75 10.85 -2.28
N ARG A 56 9.01 10.64 -1.88
CA ARG A 56 9.92 11.74 -1.49
C ARG A 56 10.24 12.66 -2.66
N LEU A 57 10.43 12.12 -3.86
CA LEU A 57 10.69 12.91 -5.07
C LEU A 57 9.47 13.76 -5.43
N ILE A 58 8.28 13.17 -5.46
CA ILE A 58 7.02 13.88 -5.72
C ILE A 58 6.84 15.03 -4.72
N TYR A 59 7.01 14.77 -3.43
CA TYR A 59 6.90 15.81 -2.41
C TYR A 59 7.97 16.90 -2.55
N ARG A 60 9.21 16.51 -2.89
CA ARG A 60 10.31 17.45 -3.13
C ARG A 60 10.02 18.37 -4.32
N ILE A 61 9.46 17.83 -5.40
CA ILE A 61 9.07 18.63 -6.58
C ILE A 61 7.93 19.59 -6.20
N ALA A 62 6.91 19.09 -5.51
CA ALA A 62 5.73 19.88 -5.16
C ALA A 62 6.01 20.97 -4.12
N PHE A 63 6.94 20.75 -3.17
CA PHE A 63 7.12 21.65 -2.03
C PHE A 63 8.54 22.13 -1.81
N ALA A 64 9.53 21.74 -2.62
CA ALA A 64 10.96 21.97 -2.38
C ALA A 64 11.48 21.46 -1.00
N ALA A 65 10.65 20.71 -0.28
CA ALA A 65 10.85 20.31 1.10
C ALA A 65 10.98 18.79 1.25
N PRO A 66 11.56 18.28 2.35
CA PRO A 66 11.44 16.88 2.72
C PRO A 66 9.98 16.53 3.07
N PHE A 67 9.61 15.26 2.92
CA PHE A 67 8.26 14.78 3.23
C PHE A 67 7.83 15.11 4.67
N ALA A 68 6.81 15.94 4.82
CA ALA A 68 6.36 16.56 6.08
C ALA A 68 6.30 15.58 7.25
N TYR A 69 5.47 14.54 7.14
CA TYR A 69 5.24 13.59 8.23
C TYR A 69 6.50 12.82 8.65
N ARG A 70 7.55 12.78 7.84
CA ARG A 70 8.82 12.21 8.24
C ARG A 70 9.68 13.20 9.04
N SER A 71 9.67 14.47 8.64
CA SER A 71 10.68 15.45 9.06
C SER A 71 10.18 16.58 9.95
N ASN A 72 8.87 16.74 10.12
CA ASN A 72 8.29 17.86 10.83
C ASN A 72 7.37 17.36 11.96
N ARG A 73 7.68 17.76 13.20
CA ARG A 73 6.90 17.39 14.39
C ARG A 73 5.48 17.96 14.32
N HIS A 74 5.34 19.21 13.91
CA HIS A 74 4.04 19.87 13.83
C HIS A 74 3.15 19.23 12.77
N ALA A 75 3.71 18.73 11.66
CA ALA A 75 2.93 18.00 10.66
C ALA A 75 2.27 16.75 11.24
N ILE A 76 3.03 15.91 11.97
CA ILE A 76 2.48 14.68 12.55
C ILE A 76 1.51 14.97 13.70
N GLN A 77 1.75 16.02 14.50
CA GLN A 77 0.80 16.47 15.53
C GLN A 77 -0.48 17.03 14.92
N ALA A 78 -0.39 17.78 13.82
CA ALA A 78 -1.57 18.23 13.09
C ALA A 78 -2.39 17.04 12.58
N SER A 79 -1.75 15.96 12.12
CA SER A 79 -2.45 14.72 11.76
C SER A 79 -3.11 14.03 12.97
N PHE A 80 -2.46 14.02 14.14
CA PHE A 80 -3.05 13.50 15.38
C PHE A 80 -4.32 14.25 15.77
N TYR A 81 -4.25 15.59 15.88
CA TYR A 81 -5.41 16.40 16.23
C TYR A 81 -6.47 16.42 15.13
N ARG A 82 -6.10 16.31 13.85
CA ARG A 82 -7.05 16.17 12.74
C ARG A 82 -7.99 14.99 12.94
N ARG A 83 -7.47 13.82 13.36
CA ARG A 83 -8.34 12.66 13.67
C ARG A 83 -9.27 12.93 14.83
N ARG A 84 -8.80 13.58 15.91
CA ARG A 84 -9.62 13.95 17.08
C ARG A 84 -10.72 14.95 16.72
N VAL A 85 -10.36 16.01 16.00
CA VAL A 85 -11.28 17.05 15.54
C VAL A 85 -12.34 16.47 14.62
N VAL A 86 -11.96 15.66 13.61
CA VAL A 86 -12.95 15.02 12.73
C VAL A 86 -13.86 14.08 13.52
N ALA A 87 -13.33 13.31 14.48
CA ALA A 87 -14.15 12.45 15.32
C ALA A 87 -15.20 13.24 16.12
N GLY A 88 -14.79 14.34 16.76
CA GLY A 88 -15.68 15.21 17.53
C GLY A 88 -16.73 15.91 16.67
N LEU A 89 -16.34 16.42 15.49
CA LEU A 89 -17.27 17.05 14.54
C LEU A 89 -18.31 16.06 14.01
N LEU A 90 -17.91 14.82 13.69
CA LEU A 90 -18.82 13.78 13.24
C LEU A 90 -19.79 13.36 14.35
N LEU A 91 -19.30 13.22 15.58
CA LEU A 91 -20.14 12.91 16.74
C LEU A 91 -21.21 14.00 16.95
N ARG A 92 -20.80 15.27 16.93
CA ARG A 92 -21.71 16.42 17.04
C ARG A 92 -22.73 16.47 15.91
N ALA A 93 -22.33 16.13 14.70
CA ALA A 93 -23.21 16.09 13.54
C ALA A 93 -24.14 14.87 13.50
N GLY A 94 -24.17 14.03 14.54
CA GLY A 94 -24.98 12.81 14.60
C GLY A 94 -24.62 11.82 13.48
N SER A 95 -23.36 11.81 13.05
CA SER A 95 -22.90 10.95 11.96
C SER A 95 -22.69 9.52 12.46
N ASP A 96 -23.20 8.54 11.71
CA ASP A 96 -22.94 7.10 11.95
C ASP A 96 -21.48 6.70 11.59
N VAL A 97 -20.73 7.59 10.93
CA VAL A 97 -19.33 7.36 10.54
C VAL A 97 -18.40 7.62 11.73
N ARG A 98 -17.52 6.66 12.04
CA ARG A 98 -16.48 6.79 13.08
C ARG A 98 -15.12 7.15 12.51
N VAL A 99 -14.22 7.61 13.37
CA VAL A 99 -12.78 7.79 13.06
C VAL A 99 -11.97 6.96 14.03
N ALA A 100 -10.96 6.24 13.55
CA ALA A 100 -10.04 5.50 14.38
C ALA A 100 -9.30 6.45 15.35
N LYS A 101 -9.54 6.25 16.64
CA LYS A 101 -8.99 7.06 17.73
C LYS A 101 -7.46 7.09 17.66
N PRO A 102 -6.83 8.27 17.53
CA PRO A 102 -5.39 8.38 17.62
C PRO A 102 -4.95 8.21 19.08
N LEU A 103 -3.88 7.45 19.31
CA LEU A 103 -3.42 7.08 20.65
C LEU A 103 -2.17 7.87 21.05
N TYR A 104 -1.15 7.91 20.19
CA TYR A 104 0.09 8.62 20.46
C TYR A 104 0.87 8.96 19.19
N VAL A 105 1.83 9.87 19.34
CA VAL A 105 2.83 10.21 18.33
C VAL A 105 4.21 9.99 18.91
N ARG A 106 5.09 9.30 18.20
CA ARG A 106 6.49 9.12 18.61
C ARG A 106 7.46 9.20 17.44
N PHE A 107 8.73 9.40 17.73
CA PHE A 107 9.79 9.34 16.73
C PHE A 107 10.46 7.96 16.74
N ASP A 108 10.37 7.23 15.64
CA ASP A 108 11.11 5.98 15.42
C ASP A 108 12.56 6.33 15.06
N ARG A 109 13.43 6.32 16.08
CA ARG A 109 14.85 6.62 15.92
C ARG A 109 15.55 5.69 14.91
N PRO A 110 15.38 4.35 14.94
CA PRO A 110 15.95 3.48 13.91
C PRO A 110 15.59 3.87 12.47
N ARG A 111 14.33 4.24 12.21
CA ARG A 111 13.85 4.59 10.86
C ARG A 111 13.97 6.08 10.53
N GLN A 112 14.27 6.91 11.52
CA GLN A 112 14.37 8.37 11.40
C GLN A 112 13.09 8.95 10.76
N ALA A 113 11.95 8.61 11.40
CA ALA A 113 10.61 8.94 10.93
C ALA A 113 9.65 9.09 12.12
N TRP A 114 8.66 9.95 12.00
CA TRP A 114 7.56 9.99 12.94
C TRP A 114 6.59 8.82 12.72
N VAL A 115 5.91 8.47 13.81
CA VAL A 115 4.91 7.42 13.90
C VAL A 115 3.65 8.02 14.49
N LEU A 116 2.51 7.71 13.89
CA LEU A 116 1.18 7.95 14.46
C LEU A 116 0.56 6.60 14.80
N ALA A 117 0.21 6.40 16.07
CA ALA A 117 -0.54 5.23 16.50
C ALA A 117 -2.03 5.54 16.56
N ALA A 118 -2.85 4.57 16.16
CA ALA A 118 -4.30 4.61 16.27
C ALA A 118 -4.85 3.28 16.78
N GLU A 119 -6.08 3.30 17.29
CA GLU A 119 -6.77 2.08 17.71
C GLU A 119 -6.83 1.03 16.58
N TRP A 120 -6.80 -0.24 16.98
CA TRP A 120 -7.02 -1.34 16.04
C TRP A 120 -8.52 -1.44 15.72
N ILE A 121 -8.86 -1.38 14.44
CA ILE A 121 -10.23 -1.53 13.96
C ILE A 121 -10.41 -2.93 13.36
N GLU A 122 -11.25 -3.73 14.00
CA GLU A 122 -11.71 -5.00 13.45
C GLU A 122 -12.80 -4.73 12.39
N GLY A 123 -12.35 -4.46 11.16
CA GLY A 123 -13.22 -4.21 10.02
C GLY A 123 -12.62 -4.72 8.70
N ARG A 124 -13.38 -4.59 7.62
CA ARG A 124 -12.99 -5.03 6.27
C ARG A 124 -13.18 -3.91 5.23
N GLY A 125 -12.57 -4.04 4.06
CA GLY A 125 -12.92 -3.20 2.91
C GLY A 125 -14.32 -3.53 2.35
N PRO A 126 -14.85 -2.69 1.45
CA PRO A 126 -16.09 -2.97 0.72
C PRO A 126 -15.98 -4.27 -0.10
N ILE A 127 -17.09 -4.98 -0.24
CA ILE A 127 -17.20 -6.18 -1.06
C ILE A 127 -17.44 -5.78 -2.52
N VAL A 128 -16.88 -6.56 -3.45
CA VAL A 128 -17.20 -6.43 -4.87
C VAL A 128 -18.57 -7.07 -5.10
N LYS A 129 -19.51 -6.30 -5.68
CA LYS A 129 -20.92 -6.65 -6.00
C LYS A 129 -21.25 -8.15 -5.82
N GLY A 130 -21.99 -8.46 -4.75
CA GLY A 130 -22.87 -9.63 -4.71
C GLY A 130 -24.23 -9.31 -5.35
N ASN A 131 -25.07 -10.32 -5.59
CA ASN A 131 -26.37 -10.14 -6.25
C ASN A 131 -27.32 -9.18 -5.50
N ASP A 132 -27.12 -8.93 -4.20
CA ASP A 132 -28.11 -8.21 -3.36
C ASP A 132 -27.59 -7.00 -2.54
N SER A 133 -26.34 -6.55 -2.72
CA SER A 133 -25.87 -5.34 -2.03
C SER A 133 -24.92 -4.46 -2.85
N ASP A 134 -25.32 -3.20 -3.03
CA ASP A 134 -24.46 -2.15 -3.58
C ASP A 134 -23.68 -1.43 -2.46
N GLU A 135 -22.97 -2.22 -1.65
CA GLU A 135 -22.18 -1.72 -0.50
C GLU A 135 -21.20 -0.62 -0.94
N MET A 136 -20.59 -0.76 -2.12
CA MET A 136 -19.70 0.26 -2.67
C MET A 136 -20.45 1.56 -2.97
N SER A 137 -21.65 1.53 -3.55
CA SER A 137 -22.42 2.77 -3.78
C SER A 137 -22.88 3.40 -2.48
N GLN A 138 -23.35 2.61 -1.50
CA GLN A 138 -23.70 3.12 -0.16
C GLN A 138 -22.50 3.79 0.52
N LEU A 139 -21.32 3.17 0.41
CA LEU A 139 -20.08 3.75 0.90
C LEU A 139 -19.73 5.03 0.15
N VAL A 140 -19.86 5.06 -1.18
CA VAL A 140 -19.60 6.25 -2.00
C VAL A 140 -20.55 7.39 -1.64
N ASP A 141 -21.83 7.12 -1.40
CA ASP A 141 -22.80 8.16 -1.00
C ASP A 141 -22.48 8.70 0.39
N THR A 142 -22.14 7.83 1.33
CA THR A 142 -21.62 8.23 2.64
C THR A 142 -20.36 9.09 2.51
N MET A 143 -19.44 8.70 1.62
CA MET A 143 -18.20 9.43 1.35
C MET A 143 -18.45 10.80 0.70
N ARG A 144 -19.47 10.96 -0.16
CA ARG A 144 -19.87 12.28 -0.70
C ARG A 144 -20.33 13.21 0.41
N GLN A 145 -21.21 12.71 1.28
CA GLN A 145 -21.72 13.48 2.42
C GLN A 145 -20.59 13.86 3.38
N LEU A 146 -19.68 12.92 3.66
CA LEU A 146 -18.48 13.17 4.46
C LEU A 146 -17.57 14.21 3.81
N GLU A 147 -17.29 14.08 2.51
CA GLU A 147 -16.46 15.04 1.77
C GLU A 147 -17.03 16.45 1.91
N ASP A 148 -18.32 16.64 1.66
CA ASP A 148 -18.94 17.96 1.70
C ASP A 148 -19.02 18.53 3.11
N ARG A 149 -19.28 17.71 4.14
CA ARG A 149 -19.21 18.14 5.55
C ARG A 149 -17.79 18.56 5.93
N LEU A 150 -16.78 17.75 5.62
CA LEU A 150 -15.38 18.06 5.94
C LEU A 150 -14.92 19.33 5.24
N VAL A 151 -15.22 19.48 3.94
CA VAL A 151 -14.91 20.70 3.21
C VAL A 151 -15.65 21.90 3.80
N GLY A 152 -16.93 21.73 4.15
CA GLY A 152 -17.75 22.77 4.81
C GLY A 152 -17.25 23.17 6.20
N TRP A 153 -16.53 22.30 6.91
CA TRP A 153 -15.84 22.62 8.17
C TRP A 153 -14.42 23.18 7.97
N GLY A 154 -13.97 23.39 6.73
CA GLY A 154 -12.62 23.87 6.43
C GLY A 154 -11.54 22.77 6.43
N MET A 155 -11.92 21.51 6.55
CA MET A 155 -11.02 20.36 6.57
C MET A 155 -10.69 19.87 5.15
N HIS A 156 -10.24 20.78 4.27
CA HIS A 156 -10.01 20.49 2.84
C HIS A 156 -9.10 19.29 2.60
N GLY A 157 -7.99 19.20 3.34
CA GLY A 157 -7.08 18.07 3.31
C GLY A 157 -7.74 16.73 3.59
N SER A 158 -8.57 16.69 4.62
CA SER A 158 -9.34 15.50 5.03
C SER A 158 -10.44 15.16 4.03
N GLY A 159 -11.10 16.17 3.45
CA GLY A 159 -12.12 15.97 2.42
C GLY A 159 -11.61 15.13 1.25
N TRP A 160 -10.39 15.41 0.77
CA TRP A 160 -9.78 14.62 -0.30
C TRP A 160 -9.55 13.15 0.12
N GLN A 161 -9.18 12.89 1.38
CA GLN A 161 -8.91 11.55 1.88
C GLN A 161 -10.16 10.66 1.95
N VAL A 162 -11.35 11.27 1.91
CA VAL A 162 -12.63 10.56 1.82
C VAL A 162 -13.36 10.84 0.51
N SER A 163 -12.77 11.62 -0.41
CA SER A 163 -13.46 11.99 -1.65
C SER A 163 -13.63 10.78 -2.55
N PRO A 164 -14.85 10.43 -3.00
CA PRO A 164 -15.04 9.36 -3.95
C PRO A 164 -14.26 9.56 -5.24
N ARG A 165 -14.01 10.80 -5.65
CA ARG A 165 -13.25 11.12 -6.87
C ARG A 165 -11.78 10.67 -6.75
N ALA A 166 -11.24 10.61 -5.55
CA ALA A 166 -9.94 10.01 -5.28
C ALA A 166 -10.10 8.48 -5.19
N LEU A 167 -9.90 7.73 -6.27
CA LEU A 167 -10.24 6.29 -6.32
C LEU A 167 -9.63 5.39 -5.22
N VAL A 168 -8.55 5.86 -4.57
CA VAL A 168 -7.89 5.16 -3.46
C VAL A 168 -8.48 5.48 -2.08
N SER A 169 -9.36 6.48 -1.95
CA SER A 169 -9.91 6.93 -0.67
C SER A 169 -10.82 5.89 -0.01
N THR A 170 -11.43 4.97 -0.75
CA THR A 170 -12.22 3.88 -0.15
C THR A 170 -11.37 2.98 0.74
N ALA A 171 -10.07 2.85 0.47
CA ALA A 171 -9.15 2.09 1.30
C ALA A 171 -8.84 2.78 2.65
N ASN A 172 -9.26 4.03 2.83
CA ASN A 172 -9.15 4.76 4.09
C ASN A 172 -10.35 4.51 5.01
N LEU A 173 -11.36 3.74 4.58
CA LEU A 173 -12.52 3.37 5.38
C LEU A 173 -12.57 1.85 5.54
N LEU A 174 -12.81 1.40 6.77
CA LEU A 174 -13.17 0.02 7.07
C LEU A 174 -14.63 -0.07 7.46
N LEU A 175 -15.28 -1.14 7.04
CA LEU A 175 -16.67 -1.45 7.29
C LEU A 175 -16.75 -2.48 8.41
N ARG A 176 -17.56 -2.20 9.43
CA ARG A 176 -17.84 -3.12 10.54
C ARG A 176 -19.27 -3.61 10.44
N ASP A 177 -19.43 -4.93 10.42
CA ASP A 177 -20.73 -5.57 10.47
C ASP A 177 -21.22 -5.53 11.92
N ARG A 178 -22.34 -4.84 12.21
CA ARG A 178 -23.03 -4.95 13.51
C ARG A 178 -24.18 -5.93 13.37
N PRO A 179 -24.21 -7.05 14.13
CA PRO A 179 -25.44 -7.80 14.26
C PRO A 179 -26.47 -6.90 14.94
N ARG A 180 -27.64 -6.68 14.33
CA ARG A 180 -28.76 -6.09 15.06
C ARG A 180 -29.14 -7.06 16.18
N LEU A 181 -29.06 -6.61 17.44
CA LEU A 181 -29.82 -7.22 18.53
C LEU A 181 -31.29 -7.10 18.12
N ARG A 182 -31.90 -8.23 17.72
CA ARG A 182 -33.35 -8.32 17.57
C ARG A 182 -33.92 -8.23 18.97
N LEU A 183 -34.42 -7.06 19.36
CA LEU A 183 -35.36 -6.98 20.46
C LEU A 183 -36.61 -7.71 19.97
N HIS A 184 -36.82 -8.92 20.47
CA HIS A 184 -38.13 -9.55 20.40
C HIS A 184 -39.03 -8.72 21.31
N ASP A 185 -39.78 -7.79 20.72
CA ASP A 185 -40.92 -7.23 21.41
C ASP A 185 -41.96 -8.35 21.51
N GLY A 186 -42.32 -8.73 22.74
CA GLY A 186 -43.22 -9.84 23.05
C GLY A 186 -44.69 -9.54 22.73
N SER A 187 -44.97 -8.52 21.91
CA SER A 187 -46.32 -8.22 21.46
C SER A 187 -46.64 -9.07 20.22
N ASN A 188 -47.37 -10.17 20.48
CA ASN A 188 -48.10 -10.94 19.47
C ASN A 188 -48.99 -10.01 18.65
N SER A 189 -48.45 -9.48 17.56
CA SER A 189 -49.20 -8.79 16.51
C SER A 189 -48.94 -9.52 15.21
N GLN A 190 -50.01 -10.12 14.70
CA GLN A 190 -50.07 -10.97 13.52
C GLN A 190 -49.20 -10.44 12.38
N ALA A 191 -48.19 -11.22 12.00
CA ALA A 191 -47.44 -11.02 10.78
C ALA A 191 -48.39 -11.30 9.60
N GLY A 192 -48.75 -10.23 8.87
CA GLY A 192 -49.36 -10.36 7.54
C GLY A 192 -48.39 -11.02 6.54
N PRO A 193 -48.87 -11.53 5.40
CA PRO A 193 -48.06 -12.30 4.44
C PRO A 193 -46.98 -11.47 3.73
N ASP A 194 -47.01 -10.14 3.85
CA ASP A 194 -46.08 -9.20 3.20
C ASP A 194 -45.01 -8.64 4.15
N GLY A 195 -44.75 -9.33 5.27
CA GLY A 195 -43.72 -8.96 6.25
C GLY A 195 -42.31 -9.25 5.75
N GLU A 196 -41.80 -8.43 4.83
CA GLU A 196 -40.41 -8.38 4.39
C GLU A 196 -39.48 -7.97 5.56
N LEU A 197 -39.23 -8.90 6.49
CA LEU A 197 -38.28 -8.77 7.60
C LEU A 197 -36.84 -8.96 7.11
N LEU A 198 -36.42 -8.20 6.10
CA LEU A 198 -35.02 -8.04 5.72
C LEU A 198 -34.43 -6.87 6.51
N GLY A 199 -34.19 -7.10 7.81
CA GLY A 199 -33.34 -6.23 8.61
C GLY A 199 -31.91 -6.27 8.08
N ARG A 200 -31.58 -5.42 7.09
CA ARG A 200 -30.20 -5.26 6.60
C ARG A 200 -29.28 -4.91 7.76
N ASP A 201 -28.19 -5.66 7.91
CA ASP A 201 -27.09 -5.34 8.81
C ASP A 201 -26.63 -3.90 8.52
N ARG A 202 -26.65 -3.05 9.55
CA ARG A 202 -26.21 -1.66 9.41
C ARG A 202 -24.68 -1.67 9.34
N ILE A 203 -24.14 -1.32 8.19
CA ILE A 203 -22.70 -1.24 7.97
C ILE A 203 -22.20 0.08 8.56
N GLU A 204 -21.31 0.01 9.55
CA GLU A 204 -20.71 1.19 10.17
C GLU A 204 -19.33 1.49 9.56
N PRO A 205 -19.20 2.53 8.72
CA PRO A 205 -17.91 2.94 8.19
C PRO A 205 -17.06 3.62 9.27
N THR A 206 -15.79 3.21 9.36
CA THR A 206 -14.77 3.80 10.21
C THR A 206 -13.61 4.30 9.37
N ILE A 207 -13.31 5.59 9.45
CA ILE A 207 -12.16 6.22 8.81
C ILE A 207 -10.89 5.85 9.57
N ILE A 208 -9.96 5.15 8.92
CA ILE A 208 -8.69 4.73 9.50
C ILE A 208 -7.50 5.62 9.10
N ASP A 209 -7.68 6.45 8.07
CA ASP A 209 -6.63 7.30 7.52
C ASP A 209 -7.18 8.67 7.06
N LEU A 210 -6.54 9.74 7.52
CA LEU A 210 -6.83 11.14 7.16
C LEU A 210 -5.56 11.92 6.78
N GLU A 211 -4.45 11.22 6.49
CA GLU A 211 -3.19 11.85 6.12
C GLU A 211 -2.83 11.61 4.66
N SER A 212 -2.50 12.69 3.96
CA SER A 212 -2.10 12.60 2.57
C SER A 212 -0.70 12.01 2.40
N GLY A 213 -0.61 10.96 1.58
CA GLY A 213 0.66 10.42 1.14
C GLY A 213 1.27 11.13 -0.07
N ILE A 214 0.45 11.84 -0.85
CA ILE A 214 0.82 12.58 -2.05
C ILE A 214 -0.05 13.85 -2.16
N PRO A 215 0.41 14.89 -2.90
CA PRO A 215 -0.43 16.04 -3.21
C PRO A 215 -1.72 15.63 -3.96
N ALA A 216 -2.83 16.26 -3.65
CA ALA A 216 -4.15 15.98 -4.24
C ALA A 216 -4.32 16.62 -5.65
N VAL A 217 -3.29 16.55 -6.49
CA VAL A 217 -3.26 17.18 -7.82
C VAL A 217 -4.21 16.54 -8.84
N LEU A 218 -4.76 15.37 -8.50
CA LEU A 218 -5.58 14.58 -9.42
C LEU A 218 -7.08 14.87 -9.32
N VAL A 219 -7.51 15.67 -8.35
CA VAL A 219 -8.90 16.11 -8.26
C VAL A 219 -8.95 17.62 -8.30
N LEU A 220 -9.49 18.13 -9.42
CA LEU A 220 -9.54 19.56 -9.75
C LEU A 220 -10.15 20.42 -8.64
N ARG A 221 -11.18 19.91 -7.93
CA ARG A 221 -11.78 20.60 -6.76
C ARG A 221 -10.73 21.03 -5.74
N TYR A 222 -9.80 20.15 -5.40
CA TYR A 222 -8.78 20.42 -4.37
C TYR A 222 -7.65 21.30 -4.88
N LEU A 223 -7.32 21.23 -6.18
CA LEU A 223 -6.44 22.21 -6.81
C LEU A 223 -7.02 23.62 -6.70
N VAL A 224 -8.29 23.79 -7.06
CA VAL A 224 -8.99 25.08 -6.97
C VAL A 224 -9.04 25.59 -5.52
N LEU A 225 -9.37 24.73 -4.55
CA LEU A 225 -9.38 25.09 -3.14
C LEU A 225 -7.98 25.52 -2.65
N ALA A 226 -6.93 24.78 -3.03
CA ALA A 226 -5.56 25.14 -2.69
C ALA A 226 -5.15 26.48 -3.32
N TRP A 227 -5.49 26.72 -4.58
CA TRP A 227 -5.19 28.00 -5.26
C TRP A 227 -5.89 29.18 -4.60
N LYS A 228 -7.15 29.02 -4.17
CA LYS A 228 -7.86 30.04 -3.37
C LYS A 228 -7.16 30.34 -2.05
N GLN A 229 -6.50 29.34 -1.46
CA GLN A 229 -5.68 29.49 -0.25
C GLN A 229 -4.23 29.90 -0.56
N GLY A 230 -3.89 30.10 -1.83
CA GLY A 230 -2.56 30.51 -2.27
C GLY A 230 -1.49 29.42 -2.25
N SER A 231 -1.89 28.15 -2.28
CA SER A 231 -0.99 26.99 -2.45
C SER A 231 -1.14 26.42 -3.87
N VAL A 232 -0.04 26.24 -4.61
CA VAL A 232 -0.09 25.63 -5.96
C VAL A 232 -0.49 24.16 -5.88
N PHE A 233 -0.02 23.46 -4.86
CA PHE A 233 -0.25 22.02 -4.67
C PHE A 233 -1.04 21.77 -3.39
N PRO A 234 -2.22 21.13 -3.46
CA PRO A 234 -3.00 20.77 -2.28
C PRO A 234 -2.28 19.67 -1.48
N PHE A 235 -2.04 19.91 -0.19
CA PHE A 235 -1.51 18.88 0.71
C PHE A 235 -1.88 19.14 2.17
N ASP A 236 -2.90 18.40 2.62
CA ASP A 236 -3.46 18.48 3.97
C ASP A 236 -3.69 19.93 4.44
N ASP A 237 -4.24 20.75 3.55
CA ASP A 237 -4.54 22.16 3.82
C ASP A 237 -5.81 22.30 4.65
N LEU A 238 -5.85 23.38 5.45
CA LEU A 238 -6.87 23.65 6.46
C LEU A 238 -7.33 25.09 6.33
N ASP A 239 -8.64 25.32 6.26
CA ASP A 239 -9.23 26.64 6.49
C ASP A 239 -9.50 26.83 7.98
N SER A 240 -8.50 27.39 8.68
CA SER A 240 -8.56 27.61 10.13
C SER A 240 -9.70 28.53 10.54
N ASN A 241 -10.04 29.53 9.72
CA ASN A 241 -11.08 30.50 10.04
C ASN A 241 -12.45 29.84 10.00
N LEU A 242 -12.72 29.05 8.96
CA LEU A 242 -13.96 28.30 8.82
C LEU A 242 -14.11 27.27 9.94
N LEU A 243 -13.04 26.53 10.25
CA LEU A 243 -13.04 25.53 11.32
C LEU A 243 -13.31 26.16 12.70
N LEU A 244 -12.63 27.27 13.02
CA LEU A 244 -12.80 27.95 14.31
C LEU A 244 -14.19 28.58 14.47
N ARG A 245 -14.84 29.00 13.38
CA ARG A 245 -16.24 29.49 13.42
C ARG A 245 -17.24 28.35 13.62
N GLY A 246 -16.94 27.15 13.12
CA GLY A 246 -17.81 25.98 13.18
C GLY A 246 -17.94 25.35 14.58
N VAL A 247 -17.03 25.63 15.51
CA VAL A 247 -16.99 25.01 16.84
C VAL A 247 -17.21 26.06 17.95
N PRO A 248 -18.40 26.06 18.61
CA PRO A 248 -18.71 26.95 19.73
C PRO A 248 -17.74 26.79 20.90
N SER A 249 -17.60 27.85 21.71
CA SER A 249 -16.74 27.87 22.90
C SER A 249 -17.21 26.92 24.03
N VAL A 250 -18.48 26.50 24.01
CA VAL A 250 -19.08 25.65 25.06
C VAL A 250 -18.52 24.22 25.02
N GLU A 251 -18.07 23.73 23.86
CA GLU A 251 -17.47 22.40 23.69
C GLU A 251 -15.96 22.43 23.97
N LYS A 252 -15.57 22.64 25.25
CA LYS A 252 -14.18 22.93 25.66
C LYS A 252 -13.15 21.96 25.09
N ASP A 253 -13.40 20.65 25.14
CA ASP A 253 -12.45 19.64 24.67
C ASP A 253 -12.26 19.67 23.15
N LEU A 254 -13.37 19.73 22.39
CA LEU A 254 -13.30 19.82 20.92
C LEU A 254 -12.67 21.14 20.49
N ARG A 255 -13.01 22.23 21.17
CA ARG A 255 -12.44 23.55 20.91
C ARG A 255 -10.93 23.54 21.12
N GLN A 256 -10.45 22.94 22.21
CA GLN A 256 -9.02 22.79 22.49
C GLN A 256 -8.32 21.97 21.39
N ASP A 257 -8.93 20.87 20.94
CA ASP A 257 -8.38 20.06 19.86
C ASP A 257 -8.32 20.83 18.52
N VAL A 258 -9.33 21.66 18.22
CA VAL A 258 -9.34 22.55 17.04
C VAL A 258 -8.22 23.57 17.12
N GLU A 259 -8.04 24.23 18.27
CA GLU A 259 -6.98 25.23 18.45
C GLU A 259 -5.59 24.59 18.33
N ARG A 260 -5.40 23.38 18.88
CA ARG A 260 -4.17 22.60 18.72
C ARG A 260 -3.94 22.21 17.26
N LEU A 261 -4.98 21.77 16.55
CA LEU A 261 -4.89 21.46 15.11
C LEU A 261 -4.48 22.69 14.29
N VAL A 262 -5.10 23.85 14.53
CA VAL A 262 -4.78 25.10 13.84
C VAL A 262 -3.35 25.53 14.14
N SER A 263 -2.96 25.52 15.41
CA SER A 263 -1.61 25.88 15.86
C SER A 263 -0.54 24.99 15.23
N HIS A 264 -0.70 23.66 15.30
CA HIS A 264 0.23 22.73 14.67
C HIS A 264 0.23 22.81 13.14
N THR A 265 -0.92 23.09 12.51
CA THR A 265 -0.96 23.29 11.06
C THR A 265 -0.18 24.55 10.67
N SER A 266 -0.42 25.69 11.33
CA SER A 266 0.33 26.92 11.04
C SER A 266 1.83 26.72 11.26
N ALA A 267 2.21 26.19 12.43
CA ALA A 267 3.62 25.97 12.77
C ALA A 267 4.30 25.00 11.79
N TRP A 268 3.60 23.97 11.31
CA TRP A 268 4.11 23.10 10.25
C TRP A 268 4.38 23.89 8.96
N LYS A 269 3.42 24.67 8.47
CA LYS A 269 3.60 25.43 7.22
C LYS A 269 4.69 26.50 7.35
N ASP A 270 4.80 27.13 8.52
CA ASP A 270 5.82 28.15 8.81
C ASP A 270 7.24 27.57 8.90
N THR A 271 7.37 26.30 9.27
CA THR A 271 8.65 25.59 9.46
C THR A 271 9.09 24.79 8.23
N GLU A 272 8.41 24.94 7.10
CA GLU A 272 8.80 24.35 5.81
C GLU A 272 9.27 25.39 4.79
N ILE A 273 10.33 25.04 4.05
CA ILE A 273 10.75 25.75 2.83
C ILE A 273 9.89 25.32 1.66
N ALA A 274 8.66 25.84 1.64
CA ALA A 274 7.65 25.61 0.60
C ALA A 274 7.35 26.90 -0.18
N PRO A 275 8.12 27.20 -1.26
CA PRO A 275 7.90 28.42 -2.04
C PRO A 275 6.51 28.44 -2.68
N PHE A 276 5.96 27.27 -3.03
CA PHE A 276 4.66 27.19 -3.69
C PHE A 276 3.45 27.32 -2.75
N ARG A 277 3.63 27.77 -1.49
CA ARG A 277 2.58 27.87 -0.49
C ARG A 277 2.57 29.25 0.18
N LYS A 278 1.44 29.97 0.06
CA LYS A 278 1.19 31.22 0.81
C LYS A 278 0.80 30.93 2.28
N PRO A 279 1.01 31.89 3.19
CA PRO A 279 1.66 33.19 2.99
C PRO A 279 3.20 33.10 2.98
N TRP A 280 3.85 33.95 2.18
CA TRP A 280 5.32 33.99 2.05
C TRP A 280 5.93 34.81 3.19
N ARG A 281 5.78 34.33 4.42
CA ARG A 281 6.27 35.03 5.64
C ARG A 281 7.77 34.85 5.90
N TRP A 282 8.59 34.60 4.87
CA TRP A 282 10.03 34.32 5.01
C TRP A 282 10.81 35.46 5.68
N ALA A 283 10.36 36.70 5.46
CA ALA A 283 10.92 37.89 6.07
C ALA A 283 10.50 38.10 7.54
N SER A 284 9.52 37.37 8.06
CA SER A 284 9.10 37.48 9.47
C SER A 284 10.18 36.94 10.42
N ALA A 285 10.49 37.72 11.46
CA ALA A 285 11.41 37.31 12.51
C ALA A 285 10.90 36.08 13.27
N ASP A 286 9.60 36.04 13.59
CA ASP A 286 8.97 34.94 14.31
C ASP A 286 9.04 33.63 13.54
N ARG A 287 8.76 33.70 12.22
CA ARG A 287 8.88 32.51 11.35
C ARG A 287 10.31 32.00 11.32
N ARG A 288 11.30 32.88 11.14
CA ARG A 288 12.71 32.48 11.14
C ARG A 288 13.12 31.86 12.47
N ALA A 289 12.67 32.42 13.59
CA ALA A 289 12.92 31.89 14.92
C ALA A 289 12.30 30.49 15.10
N LEU A 290 11.03 30.32 14.70
CA LEU A 290 10.34 29.03 14.76
C LEU A 290 10.99 27.99 13.85
N TYR A 291 11.31 28.35 12.60
CA TYR A 291 12.03 27.49 11.66
C TYR A 291 13.38 27.04 12.22
N ARG A 292 14.16 27.98 12.77
CA ARG A 292 15.45 27.68 13.42
C ARG A 292 15.28 26.70 14.57
N LYS A 293 14.32 26.94 15.46
CA LYS A 293 14.01 26.07 16.60
C LYS A 293 13.67 24.64 16.15
N GLU A 294 12.77 24.50 15.17
CA GLU A 294 12.34 23.18 14.69
C GLU A 294 13.45 22.43 13.94
N ILE A 295 14.28 23.14 13.16
CA ILE A 295 15.42 22.53 12.49
C ILE A 295 16.48 22.06 13.48
N ILE A 296 16.77 22.84 14.52
CA ILE A 296 17.69 22.45 15.60
C ILE A 296 17.14 21.24 16.35
N GLY A 297 15.87 21.28 16.76
CA GLY A 297 15.21 20.16 17.45
C GLY A 297 15.22 18.89 16.58
N ARG A 298 15.02 19.03 15.27
CA ARG A 298 15.17 17.92 14.33
C ARG A 298 16.60 17.40 14.28
N TRP A 299 17.61 18.26 14.17
CA TRP A 299 19.01 17.81 14.18
C TRP A 299 19.37 17.07 15.47
N SER A 300 18.84 17.52 16.62
CA SER A 300 18.99 16.85 17.91
C SER A 300 18.32 15.46 17.90
N LEU A 301 17.06 15.36 17.46
CA LEU A 301 16.33 14.10 17.30
C LEU A 301 17.02 13.11 16.35
N GLU A 302 17.58 13.61 15.24
CA GLU A 302 18.33 12.82 14.26
C GLU A 302 19.76 12.50 14.72
N ARG A 303 20.18 12.97 15.92
CA ARG A 303 21.56 12.88 16.45
C ARG A 303 22.61 13.40 15.47
N THR A 304 22.27 14.49 14.80
CA THR A 304 23.19 15.25 13.95
C THR A 304 24.01 16.22 14.78
N ILE A 305 23.45 16.71 15.88
CA ILE A 305 24.10 17.60 16.84
C ILE A 305 24.10 16.98 18.25
N ASP A 306 25.04 17.40 19.09
CA ASP A 306 25.03 17.16 20.55
C ASP A 306 24.46 18.36 21.33
N ASP A 307 24.26 18.21 22.64
CA ASP A 307 23.62 19.22 23.50
C ASP A 307 24.40 20.54 23.56
N ALA A 308 25.73 20.47 23.48
CA ALA A 308 26.60 21.65 23.45
C ALA A 308 26.42 22.42 22.13
N THR A 309 26.41 21.71 20.99
CA THR A 309 26.18 22.30 19.67
C THR A 309 24.75 22.80 19.54
N GLU A 310 23.75 22.09 20.09
CA GLU A 310 22.36 22.54 20.17
C GLU A 310 22.25 23.90 20.87
N SER A 311 22.86 24.04 22.05
CA SER A 311 22.89 25.30 22.80
C SER A 311 23.58 26.42 22.02
N ARG A 312 24.72 26.12 21.37
CA ARG A 312 25.42 27.09 20.52
C ARG A 312 24.60 27.51 19.31
N LEU A 313 23.97 26.58 18.61
CA LEU A 313 23.11 26.83 17.45
C LEU A 313 21.84 27.60 17.82
N ALA A 314 21.37 27.53 19.07
CA ALA A 314 20.25 28.31 19.57
C ALA A 314 20.62 29.78 19.86
N ASN A 315 21.84 30.01 20.36
CA ASN A 315 22.30 31.35 20.78
C ASN A 315 22.99 32.13 19.64
N ASP A 316 23.70 31.44 18.74
CA ASP A 316 24.51 32.08 17.67
C ASP A 316 23.85 31.90 16.29
N LYS A 317 23.38 33.03 15.71
CA LYS A 317 22.69 33.06 14.40
C LYS A 317 23.63 32.78 13.23
N LEU A 318 24.88 33.25 13.29
CA LEU A 318 25.86 33.07 12.22
C LEU A 318 26.31 31.61 12.17
N TRP A 319 26.56 31.01 13.34
CA TRP A 319 26.87 29.59 13.43
C TRP A 319 25.72 28.73 12.92
N TRP A 320 24.48 29.07 13.26
CA TRP A 320 23.29 28.41 12.73
C TRP A 320 23.20 28.50 11.20
N LEU A 321 23.42 29.69 10.63
CA LEU A 321 23.36 29.90 9.19
C LEU A 321 24.42 29.08 8.46
N GLY A 322 25.67 29.11 8.93
CA GLY A 322 26.76 28.30 8.38
C GLY A 322 26.44 26.80 8.45
N PHE A 323 25.96 26.32 9.60
CA PHE A 323 25.55 24.93 9.77
C PHE A 323 24.40 24.53 8.84
N TRP A 324 23.41 25.42 8.66
CA TRP A 324 22.29 25.22 7.74
C TRP A 324 22.74 25.14 6.28
N MET A 325 23.63 26.06 5.86
CA MET A 325 24.20 26.10 4.50
C MET A 325 24.95 24.81 4.15
N ILE A 326 25.72 24.25 5.09
CA ILE A 326 26.39 22.95 4.90
C ILE A 326 25.36 21.86 4.56
N GLY A 327 24.17 21.90 5.17
CA GLY A 327 23.10 20.94 4.93
C GLY A 327 22.48 21.00 3.52
N LEU A 328 22.71 22.08 2.77
CA LEU A 328 22.26 22.21 1.38
C LEU A 328 23.14 21.41 0.41
N LEU A 329 24.37 21.09 0.79
CA LEU A 329 25.27 20.29 -0.05
C LEU A 329 24.69 18.88 -0.26
N PRO A 330 24.47 18.45 -1.51
CA PRO A 330 23.91 17.14 -1.79
C PRO A 330 24.87 16.05 -1.31
N ILE A 331 24.32 14.99 -0.70
CA ILE A 331 25.02 13.78 -0.25
C ILE A 331 25.99 14.02 0.92
N LEU A 332 26.95 14.94 0.79
CA LEU A 332 28.01 15.21 1.77
C LEU A 332 27.57 16.14 2.90
N GLY A 333 26.60 17.03 2.66
CA GLY A 333 26.20 18.05 3.63
C GLY A 333 25.82 17.47 5.00
N ARG A 334 25.05 16.38 5.02
CA ARG A 334 24.69 15.70 6.28
C ARG A 334 25.89 15.07 6.99
N LEU A 335 26.86 14.55 6.25
CA LEU A 335 28.06 13.97 6.85
C LEU A 335 28.89 15.07 7.52
N ILE A 336 29.09 16.19 6.81
CA ILE A 336 29.82 17.36 7.33
C ILE A 336 29.07 17.95 8.53
N GLN A 337 27.74 18.11 8.46
CA GLN A 337 26.94 18.54 9.61
C GLN A 337 27.11 17.64 10.82
N LYS A 338 27.15 16.31 10.65
CA LYS A 338 27.40 15.38 11.76
C LYS A 338 28.79 15.53 12.36
N MET A 339 29.80 15.75 11.52
CA MET A 339 31.16 16.00 11.96
C MET A 339 31.26 17.33 12.72
N VAL A 340 30.68 18.41 12.20
CA VAL A 340 30.72 19.72 12.85
C VAL A 340 29.84 19.75 14.11
N GLY A 341 28.72 19.03 14.10
CA GLY A 341 27.68 19.15 15.11
C GLY A 341 27.79 18.19 16.28
N SER A 342 28.55 17.10 16.16
CA SER A 342 28.66 16.11 17.23
C SER A 342 30.11 15.79 17.56
N GLU A 343 30.51 16.13 18.78
CA GLU A 343 31.83 15.81 19.30
C GLU A 343 32.08 14.30 19.31
N ARG A 344 31.06 13.51 19.67
CA ARG A 344 31.12 12.05 19.59
C ARG A 344 31.47 11.59 18.17
N VAL A 345 30.85 12.17 17.15
CA VAL A 345 31.13 11.81 15.75
C VAL A 345 32.54 12.25 15.35
N ARG A 346 33.00 13.45 15.75
CA ARG A 346 34.40 13.88 15.52
C ARG A 346 35.41 12.92 16.15
N ARG A 347 35.26 12.62 17.44
CA ARG A 347 36.13 11.68 18.14
C ARG A 347 36.10 10.31 17.48
N GLN A 348 34.93 9.84 17.03
CA GLN A 348 34.81 8.59 16.28
C GLN A 348 35.52 8.65 14.92
N ALA A 349 35.43 9.76 14.20
CA ALA A 349 36.10 9.94 12.91
C ALA A 349 37.61 10.06 13.06
N VAL A 350 38.10 10.81 14.05
CA VAL A 350 39.53 10.88 14.40
C VAL A 350 40.04 9.48 14.73
N ARG A 351 39.34 8.73 15.59
CA ARG A 351 39.69 7.33 15.88
C ARG A 351 39.60 6.42 14.67
N LEU A 352 38.69 6.69 13.73
CA LEU A 352 38.65 5.96 12.47
C LEU A 352 39.90 6.24 11.62
N VAL A 353 40.51 7.43 11.70
CA VAL A 353 41.75 7.72 10.96
C VAL A 353 43.00 7.27 11.73
N SER A 354 43.04 7.46 13.05
CA SER A 354 44.24 7.21 13.86
C SER A 354 44.35 5.78 14.43
N ASP A 355 43.23 5.12 14.76
CA ASP A 355 43.22 3.84 15.47
C ASP A 355 42.82 2.69 14.55
N SER A 356 43.81 1.87 14.17
CA SER A 356 43.61 0.69 13.29
C SER A 356 42.74 -0.40 13.93
N ARG A 357 42.73 -0.52 15.26
CA ARG A 357 41.88 -1.48 15.99
C ARG A 357 40.43 -0.99 15.97
N PHE A 358 40.22 0.30 16.24
CA PHE A 358 38.90 0.93 16.14
C PHE A 358 38.35 0.85 14.71
N ARG A 359 39.15 1.16 13.67
CA ARG A 359 38.74 0.95 12.27
C ARG A 359 38.24 -0.45 11.99
N ARG A 360 39.03 -1.46 12.37
CA ARG A 360 38.68 -2.87 12.16
C ARG A 360 37.41 -3.23 12.90
N SER A 361 37.22 -2.74 14.13
CA SER A 361 35.99 -2.96 14.91
C SER A 361 34.77 -2.24 14.31
N ALA A 362 34.91 -0.97 13.94
CA ALA A 362 33.84 -0.17 13.32
C ALA A 362 33.41 -0.75 11.97
N MET A 363 34.36 -1.16 11.13
CA MET A 363 34.08 -1.82 9.86
C MET A 363 33.38 -3.18 10.07
N ARG A 364 33.80 -3.98 11.06
CA ARG A 364 33.09 -5.22 11.44
C ARG A 364 31.66 -4.93 11.87
N CYS A 365 31.45 -3.98 12.78
CA CYS A 365 30.11 -3.60 13.24
C CYS A 365 29.22 -3.06 12.11
N HIS A 366 29.77 -2.24 11.20
CA HIS A 366 29.05 -1.74 10.04
C HIS A 366 28.63 -2.88 9.12
N ARG A 367 29.56 -3.78 8.79
CA ARG A 367 29.31 -4.97 7.99
C ARG A 367 28.24 -5.84 8.63
N ASP A 368 28.35 -6.16 9.91
CA ASP A 368 27.38 -7.00 10.63
C ASP A 368 25.98 -6.37 10.61
N ARG A 369 25.89 -5.05 10.82
CA ARG A 369 24.62 -4.32 10.81
C ARG A 369 23.95 -4.33 9.44
N GLU A 370 24.69 -3.98 8.39
CA GLU A 370 24.15 -4.02 7.02
C GLU A 370 23.83 -5.46 6.59
N THR A 371 24.60 -6.46 7.04
CA THR A 371 24.28 -7.88 6.84
C THR A 371 22.95 -8.24 7.45
N ARG A 372 22.75 -7.92 8.75
CA ARG A 372 21.49 -8.18 9.45
C ARG A 372 20.33 -7.48 8.75
N ARG A 373 20.52 -6.24 8.33
CA ARG A 373 19.53 -5.50 7.54
C ARG A 373 19.22 -6.19 6.22
N TRP A 374 20.23 -6.70 5.49
CA TRP A 374 20.02 -7.47 4.27
C TRP A 374 19.29 -8.80 4.56
N GLN A 375 19.58 -9.47 5.68
CA GLN A 375 18.89 -10.68 6.11
C GLN A 375 17.42 -10.41 6.45
N GLU A 376 17.14 -9.34 7.20
CA GLU A 376 15.78 -8.88 7.52
C GLU A 376 14.98 -8.52 6.26
N LEU A 377 15.64 -7.89 5.29
CA LEU A 377 15.05 -7.58 3.98
C LEU A 377 14.97 -8.79 3.04
N GLY A 378 15.46 -9.96 3.47
CA GLY A 378 15.50 -11.18 2.68
C GLY A 378 16.38 -11.09 1.43
N ARG A 379 17.42 -10.23 1.47
CA ARG A 379 18.43 -10.03 0.41
C ARG A 379 19.54 -11.08 0.45
N VAL A 380 19.91 -11.57 1.61
CA VAL A 380 20.93 -12.62 1.81
C VAL A 380 20.42 -13.68 2.80
N SER A 381 21.03 -14.86 2.83
CA SER A 381 20.67 -15.94 3.77
C SER A 381 21.10 -15.61 5.20
N ARG A 382 20.50 -16.28 6.20
CA ARG A 382 20.90 -16.13 7.60
C ARG A 382 22.32 -16.65 7.85
N ASP A 383 22.71 -17.70 7.13
CA ASP A 383 24.05 -18.31 7.22
C ASP A 383 25.09 -17.59 6.35
N PHE A 384 24.78 -16.38 5.87
CA PHE A 384 25.65 -15.65 4.94
C PHE A 384 26.95 -15.22 5.61
N GLN A 385 28.04 -15.92 5.30
CA GLN A 385 29.38 -15.51 5.72
C GLN A 385 29.95 -14.42 4.82
N GLN A 386 30.40 -13.34 5.46
CA GLN A 386 30.94 -12.18 4.76
C GLN A 386 32.46 -12.15 4.75
N SER A 387 33.04 -12.10 3.56
CA SER A 387 34.34 -11.48 3.31
C SER A 387 34.18 -9.99 2.95
N LEU A 388 35.28 -9.23 2.97
CA LEU A 388 35.25 -7.80 2.61
C LEU A 388 34.80 -7.59 1.15
N LEU A 389 35.34 -8.38 0.22
CA LEU A 389 34.99 -8.30 -1.20
C LEU A 389 33.51 -8.64 -1.45
N ARG A 390 32.98 -9.68 -0.79
CA ARG A 390 31.55 -10.02 -0.85
C ARG A 390 30.68 -8.91 -0.29
N PHE A 391 31.10 -8.26 0.79
CA PHE A 391 30.36 -7.13 1.37
C PHE A 391 30.25 -5.95 0.40
N GLN A 392 31.35 -5.58 -0.28
CA GLN A 392 31.34 -4.48 -1.24
C GLN A 392 30.43 -4.78 -2.44
N LEU A 393 30.56 -5.98 -3.03
CA LEU A 393 29.68 -6.42 -4.12
C LEU A 393 28.21 -6.41 -3.70
N ASN A 394 27.88 -6.93 -2.51
CA ASN A 394 26.51 -6.95 -2.01
C ASN A 394 25.98 -5.54 -1.72
N SER A 395 26.83 -4.62 -1.26
CA SER A 395 26.46 -3.23 -1.04
C SER A 395 26.07 -2.56 -2.35
N PHE A 396 26.87 -2.76 -3.41
CA PHE A 396 26.56 -2.28 -4.75
C PHE A 396 25.25 -2.88 -5.28
N LEU A 397 25.11 -4.21 -5.23
CA LEU A 397 23.89 -4.90 -5.64
C LEU A 397 22.67 -4.47 -4.83
N ALA A 398 22.83 -4.14 -3.55
CA ALA A 398 21.73 -3.68 -2.71
C ALA A 398 21.16 -2.33 -3.16
N VAL A 399 22.01 -1.47 -3.72
CA VAL A 399 21.64 -0.17 -4.28
C VAL A 399 20.97 -0.33 -5.64
N CYS A 400 21.50 -1.20 -6.50
CA CYS A 400 21.03 -1.37 -7.88
C CYS A 400 19.81 -2.29 -8.02
N LEU A 401 19.68 -3.30 -7.14
CA LEU A 401 18.70 -4.37 -7.30
C LEU A 401 17.63 -4.40 -6.19
N PRO A 402 16.37 -4.71 -6.54
CA PRO A 402 15.35 -5.10 -5.57
C PRO A 402 15.78 -6.33 -4.75
N SER A 403 15.21 -6.50 -3.55
CA SER A 403 15.67 -7.54 -2.61
C SER A 403 15.61 -8.96 -3.17
N ALA A 404 14.55 -9.30 -3.90
CA ALA A 404 14.37 -10.61 -4.50
C ALA A 404 15.39 -10.94 -5.61
N TRP A 405 15.88 -9.92 -6.31
CA TRP A 405 16.90 -10.02 -7.35
C TRP A 405 18.29 -10.06 -6.75
N HIS A 406 18.55 -9.19 -5.79
CA HIS A 406 19.78 -9.22 -5.01
C HIS A 406 20.02 -10.62 -4.45
N ARG A 407 19.01 -11.23 -3.80
CA ARG A 407 19.12 -12.62 -3.30
C ARG A 407 19.33 -13.66 -4.40
N PHE A 408 18.71 -13.49 -5.56
CA PHE A 408 18.89 -14.42 -6.68
C PHE A 408 20.32 -14.40 -7.24
N VAL A 409 20.96 -13.22 -7.26
CA VAL A 409 22.34 -13.07 -7.73
C VAL A 409 23.33 -13.61 -6.70
N THR A 410 23.08 -13.39 -5.40
CA THR A 410 24.07 -13.64 -4.35
C THR A 410 24.00 -15.02 -3.72
N ASP A 411 22.83 -15.65 -3.69
CA ASP A 411 22.61 -16.95 -3.08
C ASP A 411 22.49 -18.03 -4.16
N ALA A 412 23.59 -18.76 -4.37
CA ALA A 412 23.66 -19.84 -5.36
C ALA A 412 22.64 -20.95 -5.06
N ARG A 413 22.37 -21.27 -3.79
CA ARG A 413 21.37 -22.28 -3.43
C ARG A 413 19.97 -21.82 -3.83
N VAL A 414 19.63 -20.56 -3.56
CA VAL A 414 18.34 -19.98 -3.99
C VAL A 414 18.24 -19.90 -5.50
N ARG A 415 19.32 -19.53 -6.20
CA ARG A 415 19.38 -19.53 -7.66
C ARG A 415 19.12 -20.93 -8.22
N THR A 416 19.90 -21.92 -7.79
CA THR A 416 19.75 -23.32 -8.22
C THR A 416 18.37 -23.85 -7.87
N LEU A 417 17.83 -23.57 -6.68
CA LEU A 417 16.48 -23.99 -6.30
C LEU A 417 15.41 -23.32 -7.17
N ARG A 418 15.52 -22.02 -7.46
CA ARG A 418 14.58 -21.31 -8.34
C ARG A 418 14.69 -21.79 -9.77
N GLN A 419 15.90 -22.02 -10.28
CA GLN A 419 16.14 -22.59 -11.61
C GLN A 419 15.59 -24.02 -11.70
N ARG A 420 15.89 -24.89 -10.73
CA ARG A 420 15.32 -26.25 -10.66
C ARG A 420 13.80 -26.22 -10.56
N ARG A 421 13.22 -25.33 -9.76
CA ARG A 421 11.76 -25.16 -9.70
C ARG A 421 11.18 -24.64 -11.01
N ALA A 422 11.82 -23.66 -11.65
CA ALA A 422 11.38 -23.14 -12.95
C ALA A 422 11.46 -24.24 -14.01
N LEU A 423 12.58 -24.96 -14.07
CA LEU A 423 12.78 -26.11 -14.96
C LEU A 423 11.75 -27.20 -14.68
N ALA A 424 11.53 -27.58 -13.42
CA ALA A 424 10.52 -28.55 -13.04
C ALA A 424 9.10 -28.07 -13.40
N ILE A 425 8.78 -26.78 -13.28
CA ILE A 425 7.51 -26.24 -13.76
C ILE A 425 7.44 -26.26 -15.29
N LEU A 426 8.54 -26.14 -16.02
CA LEU A 426 8.53 -26.24 -17.49
C LEU A 426 8.42 -27.69 -17.97
N THR A 427 9.03 -28.65 -17.28
CA THR A 427 9.18 -30.04 -17.76
C THR A 427 8.26 -31.05 -17.06
N SER A 428 7.95 -30.89 -15.78
CA SER A 428 7.21 -31.88 -14.99
C SER A 428 5.72 -31.54 -14.85
N ARG A 429 4.86 -32.44 -15.37
CA ARG A 429 3.39 -32.36 -15.24
C ARG A 429 2.93 -32.26 -13.77
N HIS A 430 3.54 -33.03 -12.87
CA HIS A 430 3.21 -33.01 -11.44
C HIS A 430 3.51 -31.65 -10.79
N HIS A 431 4.67 -31.07 -11.07
CA HIS A 431 5.07 -29.76 -10.53
C HIS A 431 4.21 -28.62 -11.06
N GLN A 432 3.83 -28.69 -12.34
CA GLN A 432 2.90 -27.75 -12.98
C GLN A 432 1.55 -27.73 -12.25
N SER A 433 0.87 -28.88 -12.15
CA SER A 433 -0.43 -28.99 -11.47
C SER A 433 -0.35 -28.54 -10.02
N ARG A 434 0.69 -28.99 -9.29
CA ARG A 434 0.87 -28.62 -7.88
C ARG A 434 1.13 -27.13 -7.69
N SER A 435 1.82 -26.47 -8.62
CA SER A 435 2.08 -25.03 -8.53
C SER A 435 0.84 -24.20 -8.86
N ALA A 436 0.09 -24.61 -9.88
CA ALA A 436 -1.19 -24.00 -10.25
C ALA A 436 -2.20 -24.09 -9.11
N ARG A 437 -2.42 -25.29 -8.54
CA ARG A 437 -3.31 -25.52 -7.38
C ARG A 437 -2.95 -24.63 -6.20
N ARG A 438 -1.66 -24.63 -5.80
CA ARG A 438 -1.19 -23.76 -4.70
C ARG A 438 -1.49 -22.28 -4.93
N LEU A 439 -1.32 -21.78 -6.15
CA LEU A 439 -1.60 -20.38 -6.48
C LEU A 439 -3.10 -20.09 -6.50
N PHE A 440 -3.90 -20.99 -7.05
CA PHE A 440 -5.35 -20.92 -7.07
C PHE A 440 -5.92 -20.89 -5.64
N HIS A 441 -5.59 -21.88 -4.79
CA HIS A 441 -6.08 -21.91 -3.40
C HIS A 441 -5.63 -20.69 -2.58
N ARG A 442 -4.46 -20.11 -2.88
CA ARG A 442 -4.02 -18.85 -2.24
C ARG A 442 -4.86 -17.66 -2.70
N ALA A 443 -5.26 -17.63 -3.97
CA ALA A 443 -6.17 -16.60 -4.47
C ALA A 443 -7.55 -16.74 -3.82
N VAL A 444 -8.11 -17.96 -3.78
CA VAL A 444 -9.40 -18.24 -3.12
C VAL A 444 -9.37 -17.82 -1.66
N ARG A 445 -8.37 -18.25 -0.88
CA ARG A 445 -8.22 -17.85 0.54
C ARG A 445 -8.13 -16.34 0.74
N ARG A 446 -7.53 -15.61 -0.20
CA ARG A 446 -7.46 -14.15 -0.12
C ARG A 446 -8.84 -13.52 -0.31
N TRP A 447 -9.63 -14.04 -1.23
CA TRP A 447 -11.00 -13.57 -1.46
C TRP A 447 -11.91 -13.92 -0.27
N GLU A 448 -11.77 -15.12 0.29
CA GLU A 448 -12.46 -15.53 1.53
C GLU A 448 -12.08 -14.64 2.72
N SER A 449 -10.79 -14.36 2.92
CA SER A 449 -10.33 -13.48 4.00
C SER A 449 -10.85 -12.05 3.89
N ARG A 450 -11.26 -11.63 2.69
CA ARG A 450 -11.87 -10.33 2.41
C ARG A 450 -13.40 -10.38 2.44
N ARG A 451 -14.00 -11.56 2.64
CA ARG A 451 -15.43 -11.82 2.50
C ARG A 451 -16.00 -11.43 1.12
N TRP A 452 -15.16 -11.37 0.09
CA TRP A 452 -15.60 -11.15 -1.29
C TRP A 452 -16.28 -12.37 -1.90
N ARG A 453 -16.17 -13.51 -1.22
CA ARG A 453 -16.81 -14.77 -1.58
C ARG A 453 -17.03 -15.58 -0.32
N ASP A 454 -18.14 -16.30 -0.27
CA ASP A 454 -18.44 -17.21 0.83
C ASP A 454 -17.50 -18.42 0.86
N ILE A 455 -17.31 -18.98 2.06
CA ILE A 455 -16.45 -20.15 2.31
C ILE A 455 -16.98 -21.38 1.57
N SER A 456 -18.31 -21.57 1.49
CA SER A 456 -18.91 -22.72 0.79
C SER A 456 -18.60 -22.67 -0.72
N THR A 457 -18.81 -21.51 -1.36
CA THR A 457 -18.45 -21.29 -2.77
C THR A 457 -16.95 -21.39 -2.99
N GLY A 458 -16.14 -20.93 -2.03
CA GLY A 458 -14.69 -21.11 -2.04
C GLY A 458 -14.29 -22.59 -1.97
N GLY A 459 -15.01 -23.40 -1.20
CA GLY A 459 -14.88 -24.86 -1.17
C GLY A 459 -15.16 -25.49 -2.53
N GLN A 460 -16.32 -25.19 -3.13
CA GLN A 460 -16.72 -25.68 -4.45
C GLN A 460 -15.68 -25.36 -5.54
N LEU A 461 -15.22 -24.11 -5.61
CA LEU A 461 -14.17 -23.69 -6.55
C LEU A 461 -12.88 -24.50 -6.40
N ARG A 462 -12.50 -24.86 -5.17
CA ARG A 462 -11.30 -25.66 -4.91
C ARG A 462 -11.50 -27.09 -5.38
N THR A 463 -12.65 -27.69 -5.10
CA THR A 463 -13.01 -29.03 -5.59
C THR A 463 -13.01 -29.09 -7.11
N GLU A 464 -13.68 -28.15 -7.78
CA GLU A 464 -13.75 -28.06 -9.24
C GLU A 464 -12.35 -27.87 -9.86
N PHE A 465 -11.50 -27.01 -9.27
CA PHE A 465 -10.13 -26.82 -9.76
C PHE A 465 -9.23 -28.05 -9.58
N ASP A 466 -9.53 -28.91 -8.60
CA ASP A 466 -8.79 -30.13 -8.34
C ASP A 466 -9.20 -31.29 -9.26
N GLU A 467 -10.27 -31.15 -10.05
CA GLU A 467 -10.70 -32.14 -11.04
C GLU A 467 -9.58 -32.44 -12.06
N PRO A 468 -9.48 -33.70 -12.52
CA PRO A 468 -8.50 -34.09 -13.54
C PRO A 468 -8.62 -33.31 -14.86
N SER A 469 -9.85 -32.96 -15.25
CA SER A 469 -10.20 -32.20 -16.46
C SER A 469 -9.59 -30.79 -16.47
N VAL A 470 -9.58 -30.10 -15.32
CA VAL A 470 -8.92 -28.79 -15.13
C VAL A 470 -7.39 -28.89 -15.16
N GLY A 471 -6.86 -30.08 -14.89
CA GLY A 471 -5.43 -30.36 -14.84
C GLY A 471 -4.67 -29.92 -16.11
N VAL A 472 -5.27 -30.05 -17.29
CA VAL A 472 -4.63 -29.61 -18.56
C VAL A 472 -4.43 -28.09 -18.59
N TYR A 473 -5.47 -27.32 -18.25
CA TYR A 473 -5.43 -25.86 -18.21
C TYR A 473 -4.53 -25.33 -17.09
N ALA A 474 -4.61 -25.95 -15.92
CA ALA A 474 -3.76 -25.63 -14.77
C ALA A 474 -2.28 -25.77 -15.11
N ARG A 475 -1.91 -26.82 -15.86
CA ARG A 475 -0.54 -27.01 -16.35
C ARG A 475 -0.10 -25.91 -17.32
N GLY A 476 -0.95 -25.56 -18.30
CA GLY A 476 -0.70 -24.47 -19.24
C GLY A 476 -0.46 -23.13 -18.55
N MET A 477 -1.31 -22.79 -17.57
CA MET A 477 -1.17 -21.59 -16.75
C MET A 477 0.15 -21.57 -15.96
N ALA A 478 0.55 -22.70 -15.37
CA ALA A 478 1.81 -22.80 -14.64
C ALA A 478 3.04 -22.54 -15.54
N LYS A 479 3.05 -23.08 -16.76
CA LYS A 479 4.12 -22.83 -17.72
C LYS A 479 4.20 -21.36 -18.14
N HIS A 480 3.07 -20.72 -18.42
CA HIS A 480 3.02 -19.29 -18.75
C HIS A 480 3.52 -18.39 -17.61
N LEU A 481 3.19 -18.76 -16.37
CA LEU A 481 3.70 -18.07 -15.19
C LEU A 481 5.22 -18.26 -15.04
N ALA A 482 5.75 -19.45 -15.34
CA ALA A 482 7.18 -19.70 -15.35
C ALA A 482 7.90 -18.83 -16.39
N ILE A 483 7.37 -18.71 -17.62
CA ILE A 483 7.93 -17.80 -18.64
C ILE A 483 7.94 -16.34 -18.14
N LYS A 484 6.90 -15.91 -17.42
CA LYS A 484 6.83 -14.56 -16.86
C LYS A 484 7.95 -14.25 -15.85
N THR A 485 8.59 -15.27 -15.26
CA THR A 485 9.77 -15.04 -14.40
C THR A 485 10.97 -14.46 -15.15
N LEU A 486 11.02 -14.62 -16.48
CA LEU A 486 12.02 -14.00 -17.36
C LEU A 486 11.75 -12.50 -17.61
N SER A 487 10.57 -11.99 -17.21
CA SER A 487 10.14 -10.62 -17.52
C SER A 487 11.17 -9.56 -17.12
N PRO A 488 11.87 -9.60 -15.97
CA PRO A 488 12.80 -8.53 -15.63
C PRO A 488 14.06 -8.52 -16.49
N VAL A 489 14.54 -9.69 -16.95
CA VAL A 489 15.63 -9.78 -17.93
C VAL A 489 15.17 -9.14 -19.25
N VAL A 490 13.98 -9.52 -19.71
CA VAL A 490 13.39 -8.95 -20.93
C VAL A 490 13.11 -7.45 -20.79
N SER A 491 12.71 -6.97 -19.62
CA SER A 491 12.52 -5.54 -19.36
C SER A 491 13.82 -4.74 -19.47
N MET A 492 14.94 -5.28 -18.99
CA MET A 492 16.25 -4.64 -19.17
C MET A 492 16.65 -4.62 -20.65
N LEU A 493 16.42 -5.71 -21.39
CA LEU A 493 16.63 -5.74 -22.83
C LEU A 493 15.75 -4.71 -23.56
N LYS A 494 14.50 -4.53 -23.14
CA LYS A 494 13.60 -3.49 -23.70
C LYS A 494 14.14 -2.09 -23.46
N LEU A 495 14.57 -1.78 -22.23
CA LEU A 495 15.13 -0.47 -21.89
C LEU A 495 16.40 -0.17 -22.69
N ASN A 496 17.34 -1.13 -22.72
CA ASN A 496 18.59 -0.97 -23.48
C ASN A 496 18.33 -0.91 -24.98
N GLY A 497 17.39 -1.71 -25.48
CA GLY A 497 16.98 -1.71 -26.88
C GLY A 497 16.32 -0.39 -27.31
N MET A 498 15.47 0.18 -26.46
CA MET A 498 14.91 1.53 -26.67
C MET A 498 16.00 2.60 -26.64
N ALA A 499 16.92 2.54 -25.68
CA ALA A 499 18.03 3.49 -25.59
C ALA A 499 18.93 3.42 -26.84
N ALA A 500 19.28 2.20 -27.28
CA ALA A 500 20.08 1.97 -28.48
C ALA A 500 19.37 2.44 -29.76
N SER A 501 18.04 2.26 -29.86
CA SER A 501 17.26 2.78 -30.98
C SER A 501 17.19 4.31 -30.98
N LEU A 502 17.02 4.93 -29.81
CA LEU A 502 16.99 6.39 -29.69
C LEU A 502 18.36 7.05 -29.91
N SER A 503 19.46 6.33 -29.68
CA SER A 503 20.82 6.81 -29.96
C SER A 503 21.25 6.64 -31.42
N GLY A 504 20.31 6.50 -32.35
CA GLY A 504 20.57 6.35 -33.79
C GLY A 504 20.65 4.90 -34.29
N GLY A 505 20.35 3.91 -33.45
CA GLY A 505 20.29 2.50 -33.84
C GLY A 505 18.98 2.13 -34.56
N SER A 506 18.96 0.95 -35.18
CA SER A 506 17.77 0.39 -35.83
C SER A 506 16.60 0.24 -34.84
N TRP A 507 15.38 0.54 -35.30
CA TRP A 507 14.14 0.36 -34.53
C TRP A 507 13.94 -1.10 -34.07
N TRP A 508 14.58 -2.06 -34.75
CA TRP A 508 14.58 -3.47 -34.36
C TRP A 508 15.20 -3.73 -32.98
N TYR A 509 16.17 -2.92 -32.55
CA TYR A 509 16.70 -3.02 -31.19
C TYR A 509 15.63 -2.75 -30.14
N ALA A 510 14.68 -1.85 -30.43
CA ALA A 510 13.53 -1.63 -29.58
C ALA A 510 12.47 -2.73 -29.73
N ALA A 511 12.21 -3.22 -30.95
CA ALA A 511 11.10 -4.15 -31.22
C ALA A 511 11.37 -5.61 -30.80
N ALA A 512 12.55 -6.16 -31.11
CA ALA A 512 12.86 -7.58 -30.87
C ALA A 512 12.67 -8.03 -29.40
N PRO A 513 13.10 -7.26 -28.38
CA PRO A 513 12.85 -7.60 -26.98
C PRO A 513 11.37 -7.71 -26.60
N PHE A 514 10.45 -7.04 -27.33
CA PHE A 514 9.01 -7.18 -27.08
C PHE A 514 8.43 -8.49 -27.58
N LEU A 515 9.07 -9.14 -28.57
CA LEU A 515 8.61 -10.39 -29.18
C LEU A 515 9.09 -11.66 -28.45
N ILE A 516 10.16 -11.56 -27.63
CA ILE A 516 10.74 -12.71 -26.91
C ILE A 516 9.70 -13.47 -26.05
N LEU A 517 8.94 -12.75 -25.21
CA LEU A 517 7.95 -13.40 -24.33
C LEU A 517 6.74 -13.98 -25.10
N PRO A 518 6.12 -13.26 -26.06
CA PRO A 518 5.11 -13.84 -26.94
C PRO A 518 5.58 -15.09 -27.68
N ALA A 519 6.79 -15.08 -28.25
CA ALA A 519 7.34 -16.23 -28.97
C ALA A 519 7.50 -17.45 -28.05
N LEU A 520 8.10 -17.27 -26.87
CA LEU A 520 8.24 -18.35 -25.89
C LEU A 520 6.90 -18.92 -25.42
N ARG A 521 5.88 -18.06 -25.23
CA ARG A 521 4.53 -18.52 -24.85
C ARG A 521 3.88 -19.33 -25.96
N THR A 522 3.99 -18.86 -27.21
CA THR A 522 3.44 -19.53 -28.39
C THR A 522 4.08 -20.91 -28.57
N MET A 523 5.40 -20.99 -28.42
CA MET A 523 6.15 -22.26 -28.46
C MET A 523 5.65 -23.24 -27.39
N VAL A 524 5.51 -22.77 -26.15
CA VAL A 524 5.04 -23.60 -25.03
C VAL A 524 3.58 -24.04 -25.19
N THR A 525 2.71 -23.15 -25.69
CA THR A 525 1.32 -23.50 -25.98
C THR A 525 1.24 -24.54 -27.11
N SER A 526 2.05 -24.39 -28.16
CA SER A 526 2.14 -25.35 -29.28
C SER A 526 2.63 -26.71 -28.82
N GLN A 527 3.67 -26.75 -27.97
CA GLN A 527 4.16 -27.98 -27.37
C GLN A 527 3.08 -28.63 -26.47
N SER A 528 2.29 -27.83 -25.76
CA SER A 528 1.18 -28.34 -24.94
C SER A 528 0.07 -28.93 -25.80
N ALA A 529 -0.30 -28.26 -26.89
CA ALA A 529 -1.30 -28.73 -27.85
C ALA A 529 -0.88 -30.07 -28.47
N TRP A 530 0.39 -30.18 -28.86
CA TRP A 530 0.94 -31.42 -29.41
C TRP A 530 0.97 -32.56 -28.38
N ALA A 531 1.39 -32.27 -27.14
CA ALA A 531 1.48 -33.25 -26.07
C ALA A 531 0.12 -33.70 -25.50
N SER A 532 -0.95 -32.94 -25.76
CA SER A 532 -2.33 -33.23 -25.36
C SER A 532 -3.23 -33.49 -26.57
N ARG A 533 -2.66 -33.82 -27.74
CA ARG A 533 -3.42 -34.14 -28.97
C ARG A 533 -4.41 -35.30 -28.80
N HIS A 534 -4.14 -36.20 -27.86
CA HIS A 534 -5.00 -37.35 -27.53
C HIS A 534 -6.09 -37.00 -26.49
N ASP A 535 -5.99 -35.85 -25.81
CA ASP A 535 -6.92 -35.44 -24.75
C ASP A 535 -8.15 -34.67 -25.31
N GLY A 536 -8.29 -34.53 -26.64
CA GLY A 536 -9.44 -33.90 -27.30
C GLY A 536 -9.66 -32.41 -27.02
N THR A 537 -8.70 -31.72 -26.38
CA THR A 537 -8.87 -30.32 -25.96
C THR A 537 -8.45 -29.32 -27.07
N PRO A 538 -9.35 -28.42 -27.51
CA PRO A 538 -9.04 -27.46 -28.57
C PRO A 538 -8.13 -26.33 -28.04
N HIS A 539 -6.88 -26.26 -28.51
CA HIS A 539 -5.87 -25.29 -28.08
C HIS A 539 -5.78 -24.03 -28.97
N THR A 540 -6.59 -23.93 -30.02
CA THR A 540 -6.57 -22.85 -31.03
C THR A 540 -6.75 -21.47 -30.41
N GLN A 541 -7.71 -21.32 -29.49
CA GLN A 541 -7.95 -20.05 -28.80
C GLN A 541 -6.74 -19.61 -27.95
N ALA A 542 -6.06 -20.56 -27.29
CA ALA A 542 -4.89 -20.26 -26.49
C ALA A 542 -3.65 -19.88 -27.31
N LEU A 543 -3.54 -20.37 -28.55
CA LEU A 543 -2.49 -19.99 -29.49
C LEU A 543 -2.66 -18.55 -29.96
N VAL A 544 -3.88 -18.17 -30.37
CA VAL A 544 -4.19 -16.80 -30.83
C VAL A 544 -3.99 -15.79 -29.70
N ILE A 545 -4.56 -16.05 -28.52
CA ILE A 545 -4.45 -15.14 -27.36
C ILE A 545 -3.01 -15.13 -26.81
N GLY A 546 -2.32 -16.28 -26.86
CA GLY A 546 -0.93 -16.43 -26.41
C GLY A 546 0.06 -15.53 -27.16
N ALA A 547 -0.22 -15.25 -28.44
CA ALA A 547 0.56 -14.36 -29.29
C ALA A 547 0.40 -12.88 -28.91
N ILE A 548 -0.69 -12.51 -28.22
CA ILE A 548 -0.94 -11.12 -27.82
C ILE A 548 -0.03 -10.77 -26.64
N PRO A 549 0.86 -9.75 -26.77
CA PRO A 549 1.68 -9.27 -25.67
C PRO A 549 0.82 -8.89 -24.47
N THR A 550 1.29 -9.16 -23.26
CA THR A 550 0.61 -8.92 -21.96
C THR A 550 -0.64 -9.77 -21.67
N LEU A 551 -1.56 -9.98 -22.61
CA LEU A 551 -2.80 -10.75 -22.43
C LEU A 551 -2.60 -12.27 -22.50
N GLY A 552 -1.55 -12.74 -23.17
CA GLY A 552 -1.30 -14.18 -23.35
C GLY A 552 -1.23 -15.01 -22.07
N SER A 553 -0.94 -14.42 -20.89
CA SER A 553 -0.98 -15.14 -19.61
C SER A 553 -2.38 -15.56 -19.15
N LEU A 554 -3.44 -15.04 -19.78
CA LEU A 554 -4.84 -15.41 -19.54
C LEU A 554 -5.38 -16.39 -20.59
N ALA A 555 -4.59 -16.76 -21.60
CA ALA A 555 -5.01 -17.61 -22.72
C ALA A 555 -5.67 -18.92 -22.26
N PHE A 556 -5.05 -19.64 -21.33
CA PHE A 556 -5.61 -20.88 -20.78
C PHE A 556 -6.84 -20.66 -19.89
N VAL A 557 -6.95 -19.49 -19.24
CA VAL A 557 -8.13 -19.15 -18.43
C VAL A 557 -9.33 -18.88 -19.35
N ILE A 558 -9.10 -18.19 -20.47
CA ILE A 558 -10.15 -17.93 -21.47
C ILE A 558 -10.55 -19.22 -22.17
N GLN A 559 -9.59 -20.08 -22.51
CA GLN A 559 -9.88 -21.40 -23.12
C GLN A 559 -10.73 -22.28 -22.18
N MET A 560 -10.45 -22.24 -20.87
CA MET A 560 -11.19 -22.99 -19.85
C MET A 560 -12.61 -22.45 -19.59
N PHE A 561 -12.94 -21.26 -20.10
CA PHE A 561 -14.21 -20.59 -19.82
C PHE A 561 -15.43 -21.39 -20.27
N ASN A 562 -15.31 -22.17 -21.35
CA ASN A 562 -16.42 -22.97 -21.87
C ASN A 562 -16.63 -24.29 -21.12
N SER A 563 -15.58 -24.87 -20.53
CA SER A 563 -15.67 -26.16 -19.82
C SER A 563 -15.86 -26.00 -18.31
N HIS A 564 -15.20 -25.01 -17.72
CA HIS A 564 -15.18 -24.76 -16.27
C HIS A 564 -15.38 -23.25 -16.02
N PRO A 565 -16.61 -22.75 -16.24
CA PRO A 565 -16.91 -21.33 -16.22
C PRO A 565 -16.68 -20.70 -14.84
N ALA A 566 -17.06 -21.37 -13.76
CA ALA A 566 -16.95 -20.81 -12.40
C ALA A 566 -15.49 -20.55 -11.99
N VAL A 567 -14.60 -21.51 -12.27
CA VAL A 567 -13.15 -21.36 -12.06
C VAL A 567 -12.56 -20.26 -12.93
N SER A 568 -12.92 -20.25 -14.22
CA SER A 568 -12.37 -19.30 -15.20
C SER A 568 -12.75 -17.87 -14.86
N GLU A 569 -14.01 -17.64 -14.51
CA GLU A 569 -14.52 -16.34 -14.05
C GLU A 569 -13.78 -15.86 -12.81
N PHE A 570 -13.59 -16.73 -11.83
CA PHE A 570 -12.83 -16.39 -10.62
C PHE A 570 -11.39 -15.95 -10.97
N LEU A 571 -10.70 -16.69 -11.85
CA LEU A 571 -9.35 -16.35 -12.26
C LEU A 571 -9.26 -15.04 -13.06
N LEU A 572 -10.23 -14.79 -13.94
CA LEU A 572 -10.33 -13.53 -14.68
C LEU A 572 -10.56 -12.34 -13.74
N ARG A 573 -11.45 -12.49 -12.75
CA ARG A 573 -11.69 -11.47 -11.71
C ARG A 573 -10.43 -11.20 -10.87
N GLU A 574 -9.74 -12.24 -10.39
CA GLU A 574 -8.49 -12.05 -9.61
C GLU A 574 -7.38 -11.42 -10.45
N ALA A 575 -7.31 -11.72 -11.75
CA ALA A 575 -6.37 -11.07 -12.66
C ALA A 575 -6.70 -9.58 -12.82
N ALA A 576 -7.96 -9.24 -13.08
CA ALA A 576 -8.43 -7.86 -13.21
C ALA A 576 -8.19 -7.06 -11.91
N GLY A 577 -8.60 -7.60 -10.76
CA GLY A 577 -8.37 -6.98 -9.46
C GLY A 577 -6.87 -6.79 -9.16
N ARG A 578 -6.01 -7.72 -9.58
CA ARG A 578 -4.55 -7.54 -9.46
C ARG A 578 -4.04 -6.37 -10.29
N VAL A 579 -4.54 -6.17 -11.52
CA VAL A 579 -4.19 -5.02 -12.35
C VAL A 579 -4.62 -3.72 -11.66
N GLY A 580 -5.87 -3.65 -11.21
CA GLY A 580 -6.40 -2.50 -10.49
C GLY A 580 -5.60 -2.16 -9.23
N ARG A 581 -5.20 -3.15 -8.43
CA ARG A 581 -4.36 -2.96 -7.22
C ARG A 581 -2.97 -2.39 -7.49
N HIS A 582 -2.36 -2.73 -8.64
CA HIS A 582 -0.98 -2.36 -8.94
C HIS A 582 -0.87 -1.10 -9.81
N LEU A 583 -1.99 -0.49 -10.20
CA LEU A 583 -1.97 0.74 -10.98
C LEU A 583 -1.28 1.85 -10.17
N PRO A 584 -0.20 2.47 -10.69
CA PRO A 584 0.47 3.56 -10.00
C PRO A 584 -0.52 4.69 -9.73
N ILE A 585 -0.40 5.30 -8.56
CA ILE A 585 -1.22 6.42 -8.09
C ILE A 585 -2.69 6.05 -7.76
N TYR A 586 -3.38 5.34 -8.64
CA TYR A 586 -4.82 5.04 -8.52
C TYR A 586 -5.16 3.67 -7.92
N GLY A 587 -4.19 2.75 -7.86
CA GLY A 587 -4.40 1.39 -7.35
C GLY A 587 -4.14 1.24 -5.86
N GLY A 588 -4.80 0.24 -5.28
CA GLY A 588 -4.61 -0.24 -3.91
C GLY A 588 -5.58 -1.38 -3.59
N PRO A 589 -5.31 -2.19 -2.56
CA PRO A 589 -6.30 -3.12 -2.01
C PRO A 589 -7.62 -2.41 -1.69
N ASP A 590 -8.74 -2.99 -2.11
CA ASP A 590 -10.11 -2.55 -1.79
C ASP A 590 -10.43 -1.11 -2.28
N SER A 591 -9.65 -0.66 -3.27
CA SER A 591 -9.84 0.62 -3.95
C SER A 591 -10.96 0.55 -5.00
N ARG A 592 -11.57 1.69 -5.33
CA ARG A 592 -12.53 1.79 -6.45
C ARG A 592 -11.91 1.32 -7.77
N THR A 593 -10.62 1.54 -7.97
CA THR A 593 -9.88 1.04 -9.13
C THR A 593 -9.89 -0.48 -9.16
N GLU A 594 -9.56 -1.16 -8.05
CA GLU A 594 -9.65 -2.62 -7.97
C GLU A 594 -11.06 -3.11 -8.34
N HIS A 595 -12.10 -2.50 -7.75
CA HIS A 595 -13.50 -2.87 -8.01
C HIS A 595 -13.92 -2.58 -9.46
N ALA A 596 -13.51 -1.45 -10.05
CA ALA A 596 -13.83 -1.10 -11.42
C ALA A 596 -13.24 -2.10 -12.42
N PHE A 597 -12.01 -2.56 -12.19
CA PHE A 597 -11.41 -3.61 -13.00
C PHE A 597 -12.16 -4.95 -12.87
N VAL A 598 -12.57 -5.33 -11.65
CA VAL A 598 -13.35 -6.57 -11.45
C VAL A 598 -14.74 -6.46 -12.09
N ASN A 599 -15.46 -5.35 -11.87
CA ASN A 599 -16.78 -5.10 -12.45
C ASN A 599 -16.73 -5.00 -13.98
N GLY A 600 -15.69 -4.38 -14.54
CA GLY A 600 -15.47 -4.35 -15.98
C GLY A 600 -15.26 -5.74 -16.56
N MET A 601 -14.56 -6.61 -15.83
CA MET A 601 -14.44 -8.02 -16.19
C MET A 601 -15.78 -8.75 -16.12
N ASP A 602 -16.60 -8.50 -15.08
CA ASP A 602 -17.95 -9.07 -14.98
C ASP A 602 -18.86 -8.65 -16.12
N TRP A 603 -18.81 -7.38 -16.53
CA TRP A 603 -19.52 -6.91 -17.70
C TRP A 603 -19.04 -7.63 -18.97
N GLY A 604 -17.72 -7.76 -19.16
CA GLY A 604 -17.15 -8.50 -20.28
C GLY A 604 -17.60 -9.96 -20.31
N ILE A 605 -17.58 -10.65 -19.16
CA ILE A 605 -18.07 -12.02 -18.99
C ILE A 605 -19.55 -12.12 -19.37
N LYS A 606 -20.40 -11.21 -18.87
CA LYS A 606 -21.83 -11.16 -19.23
C LYS A 606 -22.04 -10.96 -20.73
N MET A 607 -21.23 -10.13 -21.37
CA MET A 607 -21.31 -9.92 -22.82
C MET A 607 -20.91 -11.16 -23.59
N VAL A 608 -19.80 -11.80 -23.24
CA VAL A 608 -19.40 -13.07 -23.88
C VAL A 608 -20.50 -14.13 -23.72
N ARG A 609 -21.12 -14.25 -22.55
CA ARG A 609 -22.27 -15.17 -22.34
C ARG A 609 -23.49 -14.83 -23.19
N ARG A 610 -23.75 -13.54 -23.46
CA ARG A 610 -24.86 -13.11 -24.33
C ARG A 610 -24.61 -13.49 -25.80
N PHE A 611 -23.37 -13.49 -26.24
CA PHE A 611 -22.99 -13.77 -27.63
C PHE A 611 -22.50 -15.21 -27.89
N SER A 612 -22.18 -15.97 -26.85
CA SER A 612 -22.00 -17.43 -26.94
C SER A 612 -23.34 -18.11 -26.68
N PRO A 613 -24.12 -18.47 -27.73
CA PRO A 613 -25.32 -19.25 -27.55
C PRO A 613 -24.94 -20.55 -26.84
N ARG A 614 -25.56 -20.81 -25.70
CA ARG A 614 -25.29 -22.00 -24.93
C ARG A 614 -25.87 -23.19 -25.70
N ARG A 615 -25.02 -24.17 -26.03
CA ARG A 615 -25.39 -25.59 -26.21
C ARG A 615 -25.92 -26.15 -24.88
N GLU A 616 -27.00 -25.58 -24.36
CA GLU A 616 -27.62 -26.04 -23.10
C GLU A 616 -28.53 -27.26 -23.32
N ASN A 617 -28.69 -27.73 -24.56
CA ASN A 617 -29.56 -28.87 -24.91
C ASN A 617 -28.86 -30.24 -24.93
N LEU A 618 -27.67 -30.43 -24.35
CA LEU A 618 -26.97 -31.73 -24.32
C LEU A 618 -26.91 -32.39 -22.94
N ALA A 619 -27.67 -31.87 -21.97
CA ALA A 619 -27.86 -32.49 -20.67
C ALA A 619 -29.36 -32.56 -20.29
N ALA A 620 -30.24 -32.81 -21.27
CA ALA A 620 -31.50 -33.46 -20.93
C ALA A 620 -31.13 -34.89 -20.49
N PRO A 621 -31.51 -35.33 -19.28
CA PRO A 621 -31.38 -36.73 -18.92
C PRO A 621 -32.20 -37.52 -19.94
N THR A 622 -31.56 -38.48 -20.61
CA THR A 622 -32.27 -39.53 -21.33
C THR A 622 -33.26 -40.12 -20.34
N GLU A 623 -34.55 -39.89 -20.55
CA GLU A 623 -35.61 -40.70 -19.96
C GLU A 623 -35.31 -42.14 -20.36
N VAL A 624 -34.74 -42.89 -19.44
CA VAL A 624 -34.66 -44.34 -19.54
C VAL A 624 -36.08 -44.83 -19.32
N GLU A 625 -36.67 -45.33 -20.39
CA GLU A 625 -37.86 -46.17 -20.42
C GLU A 625 -37.92 -47.09 -19.19
N THR A 626 -38.80 -46.77 -18.25
CA THR A 626 -39.30 -47.72 -17.25
C THR A 626 -40.49 -48.48 -17.84
N SER A 627 -40.25 -49.24 -18.90
CA SER A 627 -41.13 -50.31 -19.35
C SER A 627 -40.65 -51.63 -18.75
N HIS A 628 -40.92 -51.89 -17.47
CA HIS A 628 -41.06 -53.25 -16.90
C HIS A 628 -41.44 -53.17 -15.41
N GLN A 629 -42.73 -52.93 -15.14
CA GLN A 629 -43.37 -53.37 -13.89
C GLN A 629 -44.90 -53.43 -14.05
N LYS A 630 -45.35 -54.41 -14.86
CA LYS A 630 -46.69 -55.01 -14.81
C LYS A 630 -46.58 -56.45 -15.31
N ALA A 631 -46.24 -57.37 -14.40
CA ALA A 631 -46.59 -58.80 -14.42
C ALA A 631 -45.74 -59.55 -13.38
N ALA A 632 -46.34 -59.79 -12.21
CA ALA A 632 -46.16 -60.92 -11.27
C ALA A 632 -46.58 -60.45 -9.87
#